data_AF-A0AA40HYY5-F1
#
_entry.id   AF-A0AA40HYY5-F1
#
_cell.length_a   1.000
_cell.length_b   1.000
_cell.length_c   1.000
_cell.angle_alpha   90.00
_cell.angle_beta   90.00
_cell.angle_gamma   90.00
#
_symmetry.space_group_name_H-M   'P 1'
#
loop_
_entity.id
_entity.type
_entity.pdbx_description
1 polymer ?
#
loop_
_entity_poly.entity_id
_entity_poly.type
_entity_poly.pdbx_seq_one_letter_code
_entity_poly.pdbx_strand_id
1 'polypeptide(L)'
;MFHALLPAADIHHVLCVPLVLAEHREVRHSYSLESLCHCPFYEEAMHLVEEGKIYSRVLRTEMLECLGDSDFLAKLHCIRQAFQVILSETANRIFLAESGRKILSALIVKARKNPKKFEDVFDEMIYFLEQTDHWDSTEMELAAKGVKNLNFYDVVLDFILMDSFEDLENPPTSIQNVVNNRWLNSSFKETAVASSCWSVLKQKRQQMKIPDGFFAHFYAICEHISPVLAWGFLGPRNSLYDLCCFFKHSHGADAELAPPLATRAQRPTGPIGYPGHPKSCPLRLPLAQSWA
;
A
#
# COMPACT_ATOMS: atom_id res chain seq x y z
N MET A 1 -7.92 8.54 -9.80
CA MET A 1 -6.63 7.82 -9.88
C MET A 1 -6.76 6.37 -10.37
N PHE A 2 -7.91 5.88 -10.85
CA PHE A 2 -8.00 4.62 -11.64
C PHE A 2 -9.31 4.58 -12.44
N HIS A 3 -9.41 5.30 -13.57
CA HIS A 3 -10.55 5.09 -14.48
C HIS A 3 -10.23 4.30 -15.75
N ALA A 4 -9.07 3.69 -15.89
CA ALA A 4 -8.83 3.00 -17.15
C ALA A 4 -8.14 1.64 -17.01
N LEU A 5 -8.48 0.90 -15.95
CA LEU A 5 -8.21 -0.55 -15.87
C LEU A 5 -9.35 -1.43 -16.37
N LEU A 6 -10.37 -0.84 -16.98
CA LEU A 6 -11.29 -1.56 -17.87
C LEU A 6 -11.65 -0.67 -19.05
N PRO A 7 -11.26 -1.03 -20.29
CA PRO A 7 -11.89 -0.48 -21.48
C PRO A 7 -13.38 -0.84 -21.46
N ALA A 8 -14.23 0.14 -21.73
CA ALA A 8 -15.67 -0.03 -21.90
C ALA A 8 -16.06 -0.80 -23.21
N ALA A 9 -15.21 -1.72 -23.67
CA ALA A 9 -15.40 -2.45 -24.92
C ALA A 9 -15.24 -3.97 -24.82
N ASP A 10 -14.99 -4.53 -23.62
CA ASP A 10 -15.08 -5.99 -23.37
C ASP A 10 -16.03 -6.33 -22.20
N ILE A 11 -17.03 -5.46 -21.99
CA ILE A 11 -17.99 -5.50 -20.89
C ILE A 11 -19.09 -6.57 -21.07
N HIS A 12 -19.16 -7.29 -22.20
CA HIS A 12 -20.24 -8.25 -22.43
C HIS A 12 -19.91 -9.71 -22.13
N HIS A 13 -18.64 -10.10 -21.94
CA HIS A 13 -18.28 -11.52 -21.78
C HIS A 13 -17.77 -11.94 -20.40
N VAL A 14 -17.49 -10.99 -19.49
CA VAL A 14 -17.00 -11.28 -18.12
C VAL A 14 -17.95 -10.76 -17.03
N LEU A 15 -19.03 -10.05 -17.39
CA LEU A 15 -19.95 -9.39 -16.45
C LEU A 15 -21.32 -10.07 -16.25
N CYS A 16 -21.53 -11.28 -16.77
CA CYS A 16 -22.75 -12.04 -16.51
C CYS A 16 -22.53 -13.14 -15.46
N VAL A 17 -22.48 -12.74 -14.19
CA VAL A 17 -23.12 -13.53 -13.12
C VAL A 17 -24.06 -12.59 -12.37
N PRO A 18 -25.38 -12.80 -12.41
CA PRO A 18 -26.31 -11.96 -11.67
C PRO A 18 -26.19 -12.30 -10.18
N LEU A 19 -25.61 -11.40 -9.39
CA LEU A 19 -25.79 -11.45 -7.94
C LEU A 19 -27.10 -10.73 -7.60
N VAL A 20 -28.14 -11.52 -7.32
CA VAL A 20 -29.41 -11.02 -6.79
C VAL A 20 -29.16 -10.56 -5.35
N LEU A 21 -29.00 -9.24 -5.15
CA LEU A 21 -28.98 -8.65 -3.82
C LEU A 21 -30.41 -8.51 -3.32
N ALA A 22 -30.79 -9.37 -2.37
CA ALA A 22 -31.98 -9.17 -1.57
C ALA A 22 -31.76 -7.97 -0.64
N GLU A 23 -32.60 -6.96 -0.78
CA GLU A 23 -32.67 -5.79 0.10
C GLU A 23 -32.85 -6.24 1.56
N HIS A 24 -32.02 -5.78 2.48
CA HIS A 24 -32.47 -5.61 3.86
C HIS A 24 -31.77 -4.44 4.57
N ARG A 25 -32.64 -3.59 5.11
CA ARG A 25 -32.42 -2.27 5.69
C ARG A 25 -31.91 -2.35 7.14
N GLU A 26 -31.01 -1.41 7.47
CA GLU A 26 -30.53 -0.91 8.79
C GLU A 26 -30.88 -1.68 10.07
N VAL A 27 -29.88 -2.01 10.91
CA VAL A 27 -29.80 -1.65 12.35
C VAL A 27 -28.33 -1.69 12.83
N ARG A 28 -27.89 -0.65 13.55
CA ARG A 28 -26.60 -0.58 14.27
C ARG A 28 -26.63 -1.48 15.51
N HIS A 29 -25.75 -2.48 15.64
CA HIS A 29 -25.42 -3.08 16.95
C HIS A 29 -24.02 -3.73 16.94
N SER A 30 -23.32 -3.56 18.06
CA SER A 30 -22.02 -4.11 18.50
C SER A 30 -21.54 -5.39 17.80
N TYR A 31 -20.40 -5.33 17.12
CA TYR A 31 -19.74 -6.47 16.50
C TYR A 31 -19.15 -7.41 17.56
N SER A 32 -19.84 -8.54 17.79
CA SER A 32 -19.25 -9.74 18.37
C SER A 32 -18.47 -10.49 17.29
N LEU A 33 -17.25 -10.92 17.62
CA LEU A 33 -16.34 -11.72 16.79
C LEU A 33 -16.95 -13.06 16.30
N GLU A 34 -18.06 -13.52 16.88
CA GLU A 34 -18.76 -14.75 16.46
C GLU A 34 -19.71 -14.54 15.27
N SER A 35 -20.07 -13.31 14.91
CA SER A 35 -21.02 -13.02 13.82
C SER A 35 -20.41 -13.09 12.41
N LEU A 36 -19.09 -13.23 12.29
CA LEU A 36 -18.39 -13.36 10.99
C LEU A 36 -18.48 -14.77 10.40
N CYS A 37 -19.09 -15.73 11.10
CA CYS A 37 -19.01 -17.14 10.75
C CYS A 37 -19.71 -17.52 9.43
N HIS A 38 -20.56 -16.68 8.82
CA HIS A 38 -21.14 -16.94 7.49
C HIS A 38 -21.16 -15.64 6.66
N CYS A 39 -20.02 -15.27 6.08
CA CYS A 39 -19.98 -14.27 5.01
C CYS A 39 -19.84 -15.02 3.68
N PRO A 40 -20.93 -15.20 2.90
CA PRO A 40 -20.90 -16.00 1.68
C PRO A 40 -19.79 -15.58 0.71
N PHE A 41 -19.50 -14.28 0.69
CA PHE A 41 -18.47 -13.70 -0.16
C PHE A 41 -17.04 -14.08 0.27
N TYR A 42 -16.81 -14.19 1.58
CA TYR A 42 -15.54 -14.67 2.12
C TYR A 42 -15.39 -16.18 1.97
N GLU A 43 -16.48 -16.94 2.15
CA GLU A 43 -16.50 -18.40 1.94
C GLU A 43 -16.20 -18.75 0.48
N GLU A 44 -16.82 -18.05 -0.48
CA GLU A 44 -16.50 -18.19 -1.90
C GLU A 44 -15.04 -17.84 -2.19
N ALA A 45 -14.54 -16.73 -1.62
CA ALA A 45 -13.14 -16.37 -1.73
C ALA A 45 -12.22 -17.47 -1.16
N MET A 46 -12.60 -18.10 -0.04
CA MET A 46 -11.83 -19.19 0.55
C MET A 46 -11.75 -20.40 -0.38
N HIS A 47 -12.85 -20.78 -1.05
CA HIS A 47 -12.82 -21.83 -2.07
C HIS A 47 -11.87 -21.48 -3.23
N LEU A 48 -11.87 -20.23 -3.69
CA LEU A 48 -10.92 -19.78 -4.72
C LEU A 48 -9.46 -19.82 -4.23
N VAL A 49 -9.22 -19.61 -2.94
CA VAL A 49 -7.89 -19.78 -2.33
C VAL A 49 -7.48 -21.26 -2.32
N GLU A 50 -8.37 -22.16 -1.92
CA GLU A 50 -8.14 -23.62 -1.91
C GLU A 50 -7.79 -24.14 -3.31
N GLU A 51 -8.43 -23.59 -4.35
CA GLU A 51 -8.15 -23.89 -5.75
C GLU A 51 -6.87 -23.22 -6.29
N GLY A 52 -6.20 -22.39 -5.48
CA GLY A 52 -4.99 -21.67 -5.88
C GLY A 52 -5.22 -20.56 -6.92
N LYS A 53 -6.46 -20.05 -7.03
CA LYS A 53 -6.84 -19.04 -8.03
C LYS A 53 -6.55 -17.61 -7.60
N ILE A 54 -6.32 -17.39 -6.30
CA ILE A 54 -6.00 -16.06 -5.77
C ILE A 54 -4.51 -15.97 -5.49
N TYR A 55 -3.88 -14.96 -6.08
CA TYR A 55 -2.47 -14.68 -5.87
C TYR A 55 -2.28 -13.29 -5.26
N SER A 56 -1.17 -13.11 -4.57
CA SER A 56 -0.64 -11.80 -4.19
C SER A 56 0.83 -11.70 -4.61
N ARG A 57 1.32 -10.46 -4.74
CA ARG A 57 2.74 -10.21 -4.98
C ARG A 57 3.56 -10.50 -3.72
N VAL A 58 3.07 -10.02 -2.57
CA VAL A 58 3.62 -10.23 -1.24
C VAL A 58 2.49 -10.68 -0.31
N LEU A 59 2.78 -11.62 0.59
CA LEU A 59 1.84 -11.99 1.66
C LEU A 59 1.98 -10.97 2.78
N ARG A 60 0.95 -10.17 3.00
CA ARG A 60 0.89 -9.14 4.07
C ARG A 60 0.20 -9.68 5.33
N THR A 61 0.25 -11.00 5.53
CA THR A 61 -0.48 -11.73 6.57
C THR A 61 -0.23 -11.18 7.97
N GLU A 62 1.04 -11.00 8.35
CA GLU A 62 1.41 -10.47 9.68
C GLU A 62 1.08 -8.97 9.79
N MET A 63 1.43 -8.19 8.77
CA MET A 63 1.21 -6.73 8.73
C MET A 63 -0.27 -6.34 8.85
N LEU A 64 -1.17 -7.14 8.27
CA LEU A 64 -2.61 -6.93 8.30
C LEU A 64 -3.32 -7.81 9.32
N GLU A 65 -2.57 -8.43 10.24
CA GLU A 65 -3.09 -9.22 11.36
C GLU A 65 -4.11 -10.30 10.91
N CYS A 66 -3.84 -10.94 9.78
CA CYS A 66 -4.68 -12.02 9.26
C CYS A 66 -4.38 -13.33 10.00
N LEU A 67 -5.37 -14.21 10.09
CA LEU A 67 -5.28 -15.48 10.82
C LEU A 67 -4.29 -16.47 10.18
N GLY A 68 -3.96 -16.25 8.91
CA GLY A 68 -3.01 -17.03 8.12
C GLY A 68 -3.04 -16.59 6.65
N ASP A 69 -2.17 -17.18 5.84
CA ASP A 69 -2.04 -16.78 4.43
C ASP A 69 -3.33 -17.00 3.64
N SER A 70 -4.07 -18.06 3.91
CA SER A 70 -5.37 -18.30 3.27
C SER A 70 -6.42 -17.25 3.63
N ASP A 71 -6.46 -16.84 4.89
CA ASP A 71 -7.34 -15.75 5.36
C ASP A 71 -6.98 -14.43 4.69
N PHE A 72 -5.68 -14.12 4.60
CA PHE A 72 -5.20 -12.94 3.89
C PHE A 72 -5.61 -12.96 2.41
N LEU A 73 -5.41 -14.06 1.70
CA LEU A 73 -5.76 -14.17 0.28
C LEU A 73 -7.27 -14.07 0.04
N ALA A 74 -8.08 -14.68 0.91
CA ALA A 74 -9.54 -14.58 0.82
C ALA A 74 -10.00 -13.13 1.05
N LYS A 75 -9.52 -12.46 2.10
CA LYS A 75 -9.80 -11.04 2.37
C LYS A 75 -9.33 -10.14 1.22
N LEU A 76 -8.14 -10.41 0.68
CA LEU A 76 -7.58 -9.68 -0.46
C LEU A 76 -8.50 -9.78 -1.68
N HIS A 77 -9.01 -10.97 -1.99
CA HIS A 77 -9.97 -11.14 -3.07
C HIS A 77 -11.24 -10.32 -2.82
N CYS A 78 -11.81 -10.40 -1.62
CA CYS A 78 -12.98 -9.61 -1.27
C CYS A 78 -12.74 -8.10 -1.43
N ILE A 79 -11.58 -7.61 -0.98
CA ILE A 79 -11.18 -6.20 -1.08
C ILE A 79 -11.01 -5.77 -2.54
N ARG A 80 -10.38 -6.59 -3.38
CA ARG A 80 -10.22 -6.30 -4.82
C ARG A 80 -11.57 -6.11 -5.50
N GLN A 81 -12.52 -7.01 -5.24
CA GLN A 81 -13.87 -6.92 -5.78
C GLN A 81 -14.62 -5.69 -5.27
N ALA A 82 -14.49 -5.37 -3.96
CA ALA A 82 -15.08 -4.16 -3.41
C ALA A 82 -14.54 -2.90 -4.10
N PHE A 83 -13.22 -2.81 -4.34
CA PHE A 83 -12.64 -1.70 -5.08
C PHE A 83 -13.09 -1.62 -6.54
N GLN A 84 -13.31 -2.75 -7.20
CA GLN A 84 -13.88 -2.74 -8.56
C GLN A 84 -15.27 -2.09 -8.56
N VAL A 85 -16.12 -2.43 -7.59
CA VAL A 85 -17.46 -1.84 -7.45
C VAL A 85 -17.36 -0.35 -7.10
N ILE A 86 -16.63 0.00 -6.03
CA ILE A 86 -16.52 1.39 -5.55
C ILE A 86 -15.95 2.31 -6.65
N LEU A 87 -14.94 1.84 -7.38
CA LEU A 87 -14.26 2.64 -8.40
C LEU A 87 -14.92 2.57 -9.77
N SER A 88 -15.97 1.77 -9.96
CA SER A 88 -16.80 1.85 -11.17
C SER A 88 -17.49 3.22 -11.28
N GLU A 89 -17.77 3.88 -10.15
CA GLU A 89 -18.39 5.20 -10.11
C GLU A 89 -17.38 6.34 -10.29
N THR A 90 -17.67 7.24 -11.24
CA THR A 90 -16.82 8.41 -11.54
C THR A 90 -16.63 9.35 -10.38
N ALA A 91 -17.68 9.59 -9.60
CA ALA A 91 -17.61 10.46 -8.43
C ALA A 91 -16.58 9.95 -7.40
N ASN A 92 -16.55 8.64 -7.13
CA ASN A 92 -15.63 8.05 -6.15
C ASN A 92 -14.17 8.17 -6.60
N ARG A 93 -13.91 8.00 -7.90
CA ARG A 93 -12.55 8.14 -8.45
C ARG A 93 -12.03 9.57 -8.40
N ILE A 94 -12.89 10.56 -8.70
CA ILE A 94 -12.58 11.99 -8.61
C ILE A 94 -12.31 12.33 -7.15
N PHE A 95 -13.22 11.93 -6.25
CA PHE A 95 -13.08 12.15 -4.82
C PHE A 95 -11.74 11.61 -4.27
N LEU A 96 -11.36 10.38 -4.64
CA LEU A 96 -10.10 9.79 -4.21
C LEU A 96 -8.88 10.52 -4.77
N ALA A 97 -8.91 10.92 -6.05
CA ALA A 97 -7.81 11.67 -6.66
C ALA A 97 -7.63 13.03 -5.98
N GLU A 98 -8.72 13.78 -5.79
CA GLU A 98 -8.69 15.08 -5.12
C GLU A 98 -8.26 14.96 -3.66
N SER A 99 -8.75 13.95 -2.93
CA SER A 99 -8.40 13.74 -1.53
C SER A 99 -6.91 13.38 -1.39
N GLY A 100 -6.40 12.49 -2.24
CA GLY A 100 -4.97 12.16 -2.29
C GLY A 100 -4.13 13.40 -2.57
N ARG A 101 -4.51 14.19 -3.58
CA ARG A 101 -3.84 15.47 -3.91
C ARG A 101 -3.84 16.43 -2.71
N LYS A 102 -4.99 16.64 -2.07
CA LYS A 102 -5.15 17.55 -0.91
C LYS A 102 -4.27 17.09 0.27
N ILE A 103 -4.26 15.80 0.59
CA ILE A 103 -3.46 15.23 1.68
C ILE A 103 -1.96 15.43 1.40
N LEU A 104 -1.50 15.06 0.21
CA LEU A 104 -0.09 15.16 -0.17
C LEU A 104 0.38 16.63 -0.27
N SER A 105 -0.44 17.53 -0.83
CA SER A 105 -0.17 18.97 -0.82
C SER A 105 -0.06 19.51 0.62
N ALA A 106 -0.95 19.08 1.53
CA ALA A 106 -0.92 19.50 2.92
C ALA A 106 0.38 19.05 3.63
N LEU A 107 0.89 17.86 3.33
CA LEU A 107 2.19 17.39 3.85
C LEU A 107 3.35 18.27 3.36
N ILE A 108 3.37 18.65 2.08
CA ILE A 108 4.38 19.55 1.53
C ILE A 108 4.33 20.93 2.21
N VAL A 109 3.13 21.49 2.37
CA VAL A 109 2.93 22.78 3.06
C VAL A 109 3.38 22.68 4.53
N LYS A 110 3.07 21.58 5.21
CA LYS A 110 3.50 21.33 6.59
C LYS A 110 5.03 21.26 6.72
N ALA A 111 5.71 20.75 5.68
CA ALA A 111 7.16 20.77 5.54
C ALA A 111 7.72 22.15 5.11
N ARG A 112 6.89 23.21 5.11
CA ARG A 112 7.24 24.60 4.73
C ARG A 112 7.74 24.73 3.29
N LYS A 113 7.25 23.87 2.39
CA LYS A 113 7.56 23.89 0.95
C LYS A 113 6.33 24.30 0.15
N ASN A 114 6.54 24.75 -1.08
CA ASN A 114 5.46 25.12 -2.01
C ASN A 114 4.94 23.86 -2.74
N PRO A 115 3.64 23.52 -2.66
CA PRO A 115 3.07 22.34 -3.29
C PRO A 115 2.85 22.48 -4.79
N LYS A 116 2.96 23.68 -5.39
CA LYS A 116 2.53 23.93 -6.77
C LYS A 116 3.16 22.97 -7.79
N LYS A 117 4.48 22.73 -7.72
CA LYS A 117 5.15 21.79 -8.64
C LYS A 117 4.67 20.35 -8.47
N PHE A 118 4.39 19.93 -7.23
CA PHE A 118 3.81 18.62 -6.97
C PHE A 118 2.40 18.52 -7.56
N GLU A 119 1.58 19.57 -7.37
CA GLU A 119 0.23 19.62 -7.92
C GLU A 119 0.23 19.52 -9.44
N ASP A 120 1.15 20.23 -10.11
CA ASP A 120 1.28 20.16 -11.57
C ASP A 120 1.60 18.73 -12.03
N VAL A 121 2.62 18.07 -11.46
CA VAL A 121 2.96 16.68 -11.85
C VAL A 121 1.93 15.64 -11.41
N PHE A 122 1.16 15.92 -10.36
CA PHE A 122 0.04 15.07 -9.94
C PHE A 122 -1.10 15.16 -10.95
N ASP A 123 -1.45 16.37 -11.39
CA ASP A 123 -2.49 16.58 -12.40
C ASP A 123 -2.08 15.93 -13.74
N GLU A 124 -0.80 16.00 -14.13
CA GLU A 124 -0.28 15.27 -15.30
C GLU A 124 -0.41 13.74 -15.16
N MET A 125 -0.13 13.19 -13.98
CA MET A 125 -0.37 11.75 -13.74
C MET A 125 -1.85 11.39 -13.84
N ILE A 126 -2.75 12.23 -13.33
CA ILE A 126 -4.19 11.99 -13.47
C ILE A 126 -4.61 12.04 -14.93
N TYR A 127 -4.11 13.02 -15.69
CA TYR A 127 -4.38 13.13 -17.12
C TYR A 127 -3.85 11.92 -17.91
N PHE A 128 -2.62 11.48 -17.63
CA PHE A 128 -2.04 10.25 -18.17
C PHE A 128 -2.98 9.07 -17.90
N LEU A 129 -3.35 8.82 -16.64
CA LEU A 129 -4.23 7.70 -16.27
C LEU A 129 -5.67 7.77 -16.84
N GLU A 130 -6.08 8.87 -17.49
CA GLU A 130 -7.35 8.97 -18.20
C GLU A 130 -7.26 8.54 -19.66
N GLN A 131 -6.04 8.53 -20.24
CA GLN A 131 -5.83 8.04 -21.59
C GLN A 131 -5.83 6.52 -21.61
N THR A 132 -6.12 5.92 -22.77
CA THR A 132 -6.24 4.45 -22.91
C THR A 132 -5.15 3.78 -23.73
N ASP A 133 -4.41 4.55 -24.51
CA ASP A 133 -3.39 4.09 -25.47
C ASP A 133 -2.16 3.48 -24.82
N HIS A 134 -1.87 3.81 -23.57
CA HIS A 134 -0.69 3.34 -22.85
C HIS A 134 -0.97 2.18 -21.86
N TRP A 135 -2.20 1.66 -21.72
CA TRP A 135 -2.50 0.65 -20.67
C TRP A 135 -1.74 -0.65 -20.81
N ASP A 136 -1.57 -1.18 -22.03
CA ASP A 136 -0.77 -2.39 -22.24
C ASP A 136 0.68 -2.19 -21.76
N SER A 137 1.21 -0.98 -21.95
CA SER A 137 2.54 -0.61 -21.48
C SER A 137 2.58 -0.45 -19.96
N THR A 138 1.56 0.17 -19.36
CA THR A 138 1.39 0.30 -17.90
C THR A 138 1.31 -1.08 -17.24
N GLU A 139 0.52 -2.00 -17.81
CA GLU A 139 0.41 -3.38 -17.34
C GLU A 139 1.75 -4.09 -17.37
N MET A 140 2.47 -3.99 -18.49
CA MET A 140 3.79 -4.58 -18.64
C MET A 140 4.80 -4.02 -17.63
N GLU A 141 4.80 -2.70 -17.41
CA GLU A 141 5.66 -2.05 -16.41
C GLU A 141 5.39 -2.58 -14.99
N LEU A 142 4.12 -2.61 -14.60
CA LEU A 142 3.67 -3.06 -13.28
C LEU A 142 3.89 -4.57 -13.08
N ALA A 143 3.63 -5.39 -14.10
CA ALA A 143 3.88 -6.82 -14.08
C ALA A 143 5.37 -7.13 -13.93
N ALA A 144 6.26 -6.34 -14.53
CA ALA A 144 7.70 -6.45 -14.33
C ALA A 144 8.15 -6.16 -12.88
N LYS A 145 7.31 -5.50 -12.09
CA LYS A 145 7.47 -5.31 -10.64
C LYS A 145 6.66 -6.30 -9.79
N GLY A 146 6.05 -7.30 -10.42
CA GLY A 146 5.27 -8.35 -9.76
C GLY A 146 3.81 -7.99 -9.50
N VAL A 147 3.35 -6.81 -9.93
CA VAL A 147 1.94 -6.40 -9.84
C VAL A 147 1.20 -6.96 -11.05
N LYS A 148 0.59 -8.14 -10.87
CA LYS A 148 -0.09 -8.84 -11.96
C LYS A 148 -1.60 -8.54 -12.03
N ASN A 149 -2.18 -8.02 -10.95
CA ASN A 149 -3.56 -7.57 -10.92
C ASN A 149 -3.56 -6.05 -10.92
N LEU A 150 -4.17 -5.46 -11.93
CA LEU A 150 -4.36 -4.03 -11.96
C LEU A 150 -5.63 -3.68 -11.17
N ASN A 151 -5.49 -3.65 -9.86
CA ASN A 151 -6.51 -3.23 -8.91
C ASN A 151 -5.96 -2.09 -8.05
N PHE A 152 -6.85 -1.25 -7.50
CA PHE A 152 -6.47 -0.18 -6.58
C PHE A 152 -5.65 -0.69 -5.40
N TYR A 153 -6.05 -1.82 -4.82
CA TYR A 153 -5.30 -2.43 -3.73
C TYR A 153 -3.88 -2.79 -4.18
N ASP A 154 -3.74 -3.54 -5.28
CA ASP A 154 -2.46 -4.06 -5.72
C ASP A 154 -1.46 -2.96 -6.11
N VAL A 155 -1.93 -1.91 -6.78
CA VAL A 155 -1.07 -0.83 -7.28
C VAL A 155 -0.85 0.24 -6.20
N VAL A 156 -1.92 0.82 -5.63
CA VAL A 156 -1.78 1.95 -4.70
C VAL A 156 -1.53 1.52 -3.28
N LEU A 157 -2.29 0.56 -2.76
CA LEU A 157 -2.14 0.16 -1.36
C LEU A 157 -0.89 -0.70 -1.16
N ASP A 158 -0.77 -1.83 -1.87
CA ASP A 158 0.34 -2.76 -1.70
C ASP A 158 1.63 -2.23 -2.34
N PHE A 159 1.65 -2.04 -3.66
CA PHE A 159 2.88 -1.69 -4.35
C PHE A 159 3.41 -0.29 -4.04
N ILE A 160 2.55 0.73 -3.92
CA ILE A 160 3.01 2.10 -3.63
C ILE A 160 3.12 2.34 -2.12
N LEU A 161 2.02 2.20 -1.37
CA LEU A 161 2.00 2.63 0.04
C LEU A 161 2.74 1.65 0.95
N MET A 162 2.45 0.35 0.89
CA MET A 162 3.08 -0.63 1.79
C MET A 162 4.58 -0.76 1.51
N ASP A 163 5.00 -0.87 0.24
CA ASP A 163 6.44 -0.89 -0.07
C ASP A 163 7.11 0.41 0.41
N SER A 164 6.48 1.58 0.24
CA SER A 164 7.04 2.85 0.75
C SER A 164 7.19 2.85 2.28
N PHE A 165 6.29 2.22 3.04
CA PHE A 165 6.41 2.14 4.49
C PHE A 165 7.48 1.14 4.93
N GLU A 166 7.57 -0.02 4.28
CA GLU A 166 8.63 -1.00 4.55
C GLU A 166 10.01 -0.48 4.22
N ASP A 167 10.10 0.29 3.13
CA ASP A 167 11.21 1.14 2.81
C ASP A 167 11.46 1.97 4.06
N LEU A 168 10.59 2.93 4.40
CA LEU A 168 10.77 3.87 5.53
C LEU A 168 11.23 3.26 6.87
N GLU A 169 10.84 2.02 7.18
CA GLU A 169 11.28 1.29 8.37
C GLU A 169 12.73 0.80 8.33
N ASN A 170 13.28 0.56 7.14
CA ASN A 170 14.60 -0.03 6.93
C ASN A 170 15.56 0.88 6.13
N PRO A 171 15.92 2.09 6.62
CA PRO A 171 16.71 3.07 5.87
C PRO A 171 18.08 2.58 5.43
N PRO A 172 18.56 2.96 4.23
CA PRO A 172 19.94 2.70 3.86
C PRO A 172 20.87 3.27 4.93
N THR A 173 21.97 2.56 5.21
CA THR A 173 22.92 2.95 6.27
C THR A 173 23.45 4.39 6.08
N SER A 174 23.54 4.87 4.84
CA SER A 174 23.91 6.26 4.52
C SER A 174 22.92 7.28 5.11
N ILE A 175 21.60 7.02 4.99
CA ILE A 175 20.56 7.86 5.57
C ILE A 175 20.61 7.76 7.10
N GLN A 176 20.71 6.55 7.64
CA GLN A 176 20.80 6.33 9.08
C GLN A 176 21.97 7.10 9.72
N ASN A 177 23.14 7.05 9.10
CA ASN A 177 24.35 7.71 9.61
C ASN A 177 24.19 9.23 9.67
N VAL A 178 23.57 9.83 8.65
CA VAL A 178 23.33 11.28 8.61
C VAL A 178 22.29 11.68 9.66
N VAL A 179 21.15 11.00 9.70
CA VAL A 179 20.04 11.31 10.60
C VAL A 179 20.46 11.17 12.07
N ASN A 180 21.23 10.14 12.40
CA ASN A 180 21.70 9.86 13.76
C ASN A 180 22.92 10.70 14.18
N ASN A 181 23.56 11.43 13.28
CA ASN A 181 24.74 12.23 13.60
C ASN A 181 24.36 13.46 14.44
N ARG A 182 24.73 13.48 15.73
CA ARG A 182 24.39 14.57 16.66
C ARG A 182 25.09 15.89 16.36
N TRP A 183 26.17 15.88 15.58
CA TRP A 183 26.95 17.07 15.23
C TRP A 183 26.36 17.84 14.05
N LEU A 184 25.47 17.22 13.27
CA LEU A 184 24.81 17.86 12.13
C LEU A 184 23.51 18.55 12.56
N ASN A 185 23.32 19.78 12.09
CA ASN A 185 22.06 20.49 12.31
C ASN A 185 20.92 19.88 11.46
N SER A 186 19.68 20.12 11.86
CA SER A 186 18.50 19.55 11.20
C SER A 186 18.37 19.94 9.73
N SER A 187 18.75 21.16 9.35
CA SER A 187 18.67 21.61 7.95
C SER A 187 19.64 20.86 7.05
N PHE A 188 20.86 20.59 7.53
CA PHE A 188 21.83 19.78 6.80
C PHE A 188 21.35 18.34 6.66
N LYS A 189 20.81 17.75 7.73
CA LYS A 189 20.24 16.39 7.69
C LYS A 189 19.08 16.29 6.70
N GLU A 190 18.16 17.26 6.72
CA GLU A 190 17.03 17.30 5.77
C GLU A 190 17.54 17.35 4.33
N THR A 191 18.53 18.18 4.05
CA THR A 191 19.14 18.32 2.72
C THR A 191 19.76 16.99 2.27
N ALA A 192 20.50 16.32 3.15
CA ALA A 192 21.14 15.05 2.83
C ALA A 192 20.13 13.90 2.63
N VAL A 193 19.03 13.88 3.39
CA VAL A 193 17.90 12.95 3.16
C VAL A 193 17.28 13.22 1.79
N ALA A 194 17.00 14.48 1.46
CA ALA A 194 16.44 14.85 0.16
C ALA A 194 17.37 14.49 -1.01
N SER A 195 18.68 14.72 -0.89
CA SER A 195 19.68 14.32 -1.89
C SER A 195 19.74 12.79 -2.06
N SER A 196 19.57 12.04 -0.97
CA SER A 196 19.54 10.57 -1.01
C SER A 196 18.32 10.07 -1.78
N CYS A 197 17.11 10.59 -1.48
CA CYS A 197 15.90 10.29 -2.24
C CYS A 197 16.07 10.60 -3.73
N TRP A 198 16.62 11.78 -4.05
CA TRP A 198 16.86 12.17 -5.44
C TRP A 198 17.83 11.23 -6.16
N SER A 199 18.92 10.81 -5.52
CA SER A 199 19.88 9.88 -6.12
C SER A 199 19.22 8.55 -6.47
N VAL A 200 18.34 8.03 -5.61
CA VAL A 200 17.62 6.78 -5.85
C VAL A 200 16.63 6.94 -7.00
N LEU A 201 15.83 8.00 -7.00
CA LEU A 201 14.88 8.27 -8.10
C LEU A 201 15.60 8.46 -9.43
N LYS A 202 16.75 9.14 -9.44
CA LYS A 202 17.58 9.27 -10.65
C LYS A 202 18.06 7.92 -11.16
N GLN A 203 18.51 7.02 -10.29
CA GLN A 203 18.92 5.68 -10.67
C GLN A 203 17.74 4.87 -11.22
N LYS A 204 16.56 4.95 -10.59
CA LYS A 204 15.34 4.26 -11.05
C LYS A 204 14.91 4.76 -12.43
N ARG A 205 14.97 6.07 -12.67
CA ARG A 205 14.69 6.66 -13.98
C ARG A 205 15.63 6.17 -15.09
N GLN A 206 16.92 5.94 -14.78
CA GLN A 206 17.88 5.39 -15.75
C GLN A 206 17.60 3.94 -16.14
N GLN A 207 16.84 3.21 -15.31
CA GLN A 207 16.46 1.82 -15.56
C GLN A 207 15.09 1.68 -16.23
N MET A 208 14.35 2.79 -16.40
CA MET A 208 13.06 2.78 -17.08
C MET A 208 13.25 2.45 -18.56
N LYS A 209 12.37 1.60 -19.08
CA LYS A 209 12.35 1.23 -20.49
C LYS A 209 11.44 2.13 -21.31
N ILE A 210 10.42 2.71 -20.66
CA ILE A 210 9.41 3.55 -21.29
C ILE A 210 9.59 4.97 -20.75
N PRO A 211 10.06 5.94 -21.56
CA PRO A 211 10.40 7.28 -21.10
C PRO A 211 9.21 8.11 -20.58
N ASP A 212 8.01 7.83 -21.08
CA ASP A 212 6.75 8.51 -20.75
C ASP A 212 5.70 7.49 -20.23
N GLY A 213 6.19 6.50 -19.48
CA GLY A 213 5.37 5.41 -18.94
C GLY A 213 4.81 5.74 -17.56
N PHE A 214 4.08 4.79 -16.98
CA PHE A 214 3.53 4.91 -15.63
C PHE A 214 4.61 5.28 -14.61
N PHE A 215 5.77 4.64 -14.67
CA PHE A 215 6.87 4.92 -13.74
C PHE A 215 7.50 6.29 -13.94
N ALA A 216 7.48 6.85 -15.16
CA ALA A 216 7.99 8.19 -15.40
C ALA A 216 7.16 9.24 -14.65
N HIS A 217 5.83 9.18 -14.81
CA HIS A 217 4.88 10.04 -14.10
C HIS A 217 4.87 9.78 -12.59
N PHE A 218 4.88 8.51 -12.16
CA PHE A 218 4.94 8.17 -10.75
C PHE A 218 6.22 8.69 -10.07
N TYR A 219 7.38 8.58 -10.72
CA TYR A 219 8.62 9.11 -10.17
C TYR A 219 8.67 10.65 -10.18
N ALA A 220 7.98 11.33 -11.10
CA ALA A 220 7.81 12.78 -11.03
C ALA A 220 7.06 13.22 -9.77
N ILE A 221 6.02 12.48 -9.36
CA ILE A 221 5.36 12.70 -8.06
C ILE A 221 6.32 12.43 -6.90
N CYS A 222 7.05 11.30 -6.93
CA CYS A 222 7.96 10.89 -5.86
C CYS A 222 9.09 11.90 -5.62
N GLU A 223 9.56 12.62 -6.65
CA GLU A 223 10.57 13.68 -6.51
C GLU A 223 10.17 14.77 -5.50
N HIS A 224 8.86 15.00 -5.32
CA HIS A 224 8.34 15.97 -4.36
C HIS A 224 7.96 15.35 -3.01
N ILE A 225 7.37 14.15 -3.04
CA ILE A 225 6.77 13.53 -1.86
C ILE A 225 7.77 12.72 -1.04
N SER A 226 8.64 11.92 -1.69
CA SER A 226 9.56 11.02 -0.97
C SER A 226 10.49 11.77 0.00
N PRO A 227 11.10 12.93 -0.36
CA PRO A 227 11.90 13.70 0.60
C PRO A 227 11.10 14.21 1.80
N VAL A 228 9.85 14.62 1.59
CA VAL A 228 8.97 15.14 2.65
C VAL A 228 8.59 14.02 3.61
N LEU A 229 8.21 12.85 3.09
CA LEU A 229 7.87 11.69 3.90
C LEU A 229 9.10 11.15 4.64
N ALA A 230 10.23 10.95 3.94
CA ALA A 230 11.46 10.46 4.56
C ALA A 230 11.93 11.37 5.70
N TRP A 231 11.88 12.70 5.51
CA TRP A 231 12.20 13.64 6.58
C TRP A 231 11.14 13.66 7.69
N GLY A 232 9.86 13.53 7.33
CA GLY A 232 8.77 13.41 8.30
C GLY A 232 8.96 12.21 9.22
N PHE A 233 9.29 11.04 8.69
CA PHE A 233 9.46 9.80 9.47
C PHE A 233 10.80 9.66 10.17
N LEU A 234 11.90 10.10 9.54
CA LEU A 234 13.26 9.90 10.06
C LEU A 234 13.80 11.14 10.80
N GLY A 235 13.22 12.31 10.55
CA GLY A 235 13.64 13.57 11.16
C GLY A 235 13.32 13.68 12.65
N PRO A 236 13.67 14.81 13.29
CA PRO A 236 13.35 15.04 14.69
C PRO A 236 11.84 15.04 14.92
N ARG A 237 11.39 14.55 16.08
CA ARG A 237 9.98 14.59 16.48
C ARG A 237 9.45 16.02 16.47
N ASN A 238 8.56 16.28 15.52
CA ASN A 238 7.91 17.56 15.30
C ASN A 238 6.50 17.30 14.75
N SER A 239 5.70 18.34 14.56
CA SER A 239 4.32 18.16 14.07
C SER A 239 4.18 17.54 12.67
N LEU A 240 5.26 17.46 11.88
CA LEU A 240 5.28 16.70 10.62
C LEU A 240 5.52 15.21 10.90
N TYR A 241 6.44 14.89 11.80
CA TYR A 241 6.64 13.54 12.32
C TYR A 241 5.38 12.97 12.94
N ASP A 242 4.69 13.74 13.79
CA ASP A 242 3.46 13.28 14.43
C ASP A 242 2.35 13.02 13.40
N LEU A 243 2.25 13.86 12.37
CA LEU A 243 1.32 13.69 11.26
C LEU A 243 1.67 12.46 10.40
N CYS A 244 2.94 12.27 10.05
CA CYS A 244 3.41 11.09 9.33
C CYS A 244 3.20 9.82 10.16
N CYS A 245 3.49 9.86 11.47
CA CYS A 245 3.24 8.74 12.38
C CYS A 245 1.74 8.47 12.54
N PHE A 246 0.88 9.48 12.57
CA PHE A 246 -0.56 9.27 12.53
C PHE A 246 -0.94 8.46 11.28
N PHE A 247 -0.49 8.85 10.09
CA PHE A 247 -0.76 8.06 8.87
C PHE A 247 -0.19 6.65 8.91
N LYS A 248 0.99 6.45 9.53
CA LYS A 248 1.59 5.12 9.68
C LYS A 248 0.85 4.23 10.68
N HIS A 249 0.39 4.77 11.81
CA HIS A 249 -0.23 4.00 12.90
C HIS A 249 -1.77 3.99 12.86
N SER A 250 -2.38 4.73 11.93
CA SER A 250 -3.84 4.67 11.69
C SER A 250 -4.30 3.34 11.09
N HIS A 251 -3.39 2.38 10.89
CA HIS A 251 -3.69 0.98 10.58
C HIS A 251 -3.53 0.02 11.78
N GLY A 252 -3.40 0.52 13.00
CA GLY A 252 -3.39 -0.31 14.21
C GLY A 252 -3.41 0.51 15.48
N ALA A 253 -4.59 0.98 15.90
CA ALA A 253 -4.82 1.45 17.27
C ALA A 253 -6.31 1.60 17.56
N ASP A 254 -6.93 0.51 18.01
CA ASP A 254 -7.96 0.54 19.05
C ASP A 254 -7.68 -0.61 20.02
N ALA A 255 -6.59 -0.49 20.79
CA ALA A 255 -6.47 -1.15 22.08
C ALA A 255 -5.34 -0.51 22.88
N GLU A 256 -5.54 -0.44 24.20
CA GLU A 256 -4.55 -0.17 25.22
C GLU A 256 -4.38 1.28 25.67
N LEU A 257 -5.45 1.79 26.30
CA LEU A 257 -5.31 2.61 27.49
C LEU A 257 -6.00 1.92 28.68
N ALA A 258 -5.33 0.94 29.29
CA ALA A 258 -5.64 0.49 30.63
C ALA A 258 -4.34 0.12 31.38
N PRO A 259 -4.12 0.63 32.62
CA PRO A 259 -2.86 0.43 33.32
C PRO A 259 -2.74 -1.00 33.88
N PRO A 260 -1.51 -1.51 34.08
CA PRO A 260 -1.26 -2.89 34.49
C PRO A 260 -1.61 -3.11 35.97
N LEU A 261 -2.53 -4.04 36.23
CA LEU A 261 -2.65 -4.66 37.55
C LEU A 261 -1.72 -5.88 37.62
N ALA A 262 -0.91 -5.88 38.67
CA ALA A 262 0.22 -6.76 38.84
C ALA A 262 -0.15 -8.18 39.32
N THR A 263 0.58 -9.15 38.76
CA THR A 263 1.10 -10.40 39.36
C THR A 263 0.20 -11.62 39.64
N ARG A 264 0.65 -12.73 39.01
CA ARG A 264 0.98 -14.05 39.60
C ARG A 264 -0.01 -15.19 39.33
N ALA A 265 0.37 -16.14 38.47
CA ALA A 265 0.75 -17.52 38.87
C ALA A 265 0.97 -18.47 37.67
N GLN A 266 2.20 -19.02 37.60
CA GLN A 266 2.59 -20.42 37.35
C GLN A 266 2.00 -21.22 36.15
N ARG A 267 2.93 -21.68 35.28
CA ARG A 267 2.78 -22.81 34.33
C ARG A 267 2.55 -24.14 35.06
N PRO A 268 2.09 -25.17 34.33
CA PRO A 268 3.00 -26.29 34.10
C PRO A 268 3.05 -26.83 32.66
N THR A 269 4.09 -27.62 32.46
CA THR A 269 4.67 -28.28 31.28
C THR A 269 3.91 -29.49 30.75
N GLY A 270 4.02 -29.78 29.44
CA GLY A 270 3.76 -31.11 28.86
C GLY A 270 3.87 -31.13 27.31
N PRO A 271 4.56 -32.10 26.67
CA PRO A 271 4.88 -32.07 25.25
C PRO A 271 3.98 -32.99 24.40
N ILE A 272 3.69 -32.60 23.15
CA ILE A 272 3.15 -33.50 22.12
C ILE A 272 3.87 -33.19 20.80
N GLY A 273 4.31 -34.24 20.09
CA GLY A 273 5.11 -34.15 18.87
C GLY A 273 4.46 -34.76 17.62
N TYR A 274 5.25 -34.72 16.53
CA TYR A 274 5.13 -35.31 15.17
C TYR A 274 4.26 -34.55 14.15
N PRO A 275 4.47 -34.76 12.82
CA PRO A 275 5.66 -35.16 12.05
C PRO A 275 5.99 -34.18 10.91
N GLY A 276 7.16 -34.34 10.27
CA GLY A 276 7.62 -33.50 9.15
C GLY A 276 7.20 -33.96 7.75
N HIS A 277 7.24 -33.03 6.80
CA HIS A 277 7.63 -33.14 5.38
C HIS A 277 7.35 -31.80 4.66
N PRO A 278 7.89 -31.54 3.45
CA PRO A 278 9.28 -31.53 3.03
C PRO A 278 9.75 -30.09 2.70
N LYS A 279 11.08 -29.97 2.57
CA LYS A 279 11.77 -28.76 2.14
C LYS A 279 11.57 -28.48 0.64
N SER A 280 11.81 -27.20 0.33
CA SER A 280 12.31 -26.61 -0.92
C SER A 280 11.35 -26.42 -2.09
N CYS A 281 11.02 -25.14 -2.32
CA CYS A 281 11.24 -24.51 -3.62
C CYS A 281 12.06 -23.22 -3.41
N PRO A 282 13.29 -23.14 -3.95
CA PRO A 282 14.13 -21.95 -3.89
C PRO A 282 13.81 -21.07 -5.10
N LEU A 283 13.56 -19.79 -4.87
CA LEU A 283 13.86 -18.69 -5.80
C LEU A 283 13.60 -17.38 -5.04
N ARG A 284 14.43 -17.12 -4.02
CA ARG A 284 14.69 -15.74 -3.60
C ARG A 284 15.43 -15.08 -4.77
N LEU A 285 14.68 -14.46 -5.67
CA LEU A 285 15.22 -13.35 -6.44
C LEU A 285 15.61 -12.25 -5.44
N PRO A 286 16.77 -11.60 -5.61
CA PRO A 286 17.29 -10.68 -4.61
C PRO A 286 16.36 -9.46 -4.52
N LEU A 287 15.57 -9.40 -3.45
CA LEU A 287 14.95 -8.18 -2.94
C LEU A 287 16.07 -7.26 -2.43
N ALA A 288 16.65 -6.51 -3.35
CA ALA A 288 17.56 -5.43 -3.02
C ALA A 288 17.40 -4.33 -4.07
N GLN A 289 16.29 -3.59 -3.99
CA GLN A 289 16.12 -2.25 -4.61
C GLN A 289 14.86 -1.52 -4.09
N SER A 290 14.68 -1.56 -2.77
CA SER A 290 13.97 -0.53 -2.00
C SER A 290 14.91 0.70 -2.02
N TRP A 291 14.54 1.93 -2.42
CA TRP A 291 13.50 2.80 -1.86
C TRP A 291 12.80 3.65 -2.95
N ALA A 292 11.47 3.75 -2.97
CA ALA A 292 10.58 4.45 -3.95
C ALA A 292 10.38 3.76 -5.31
#